data_AF-A0ABD6BRQ3-F1
#
_entry.id   AF-A0ABD6BRQ3-F1
#
_cell.length_a   1.000
_cell.length_b   1.000
_cell.length_c   1.000
_cell.angle_alpha   90.00
_cell.angle_beta   90.00
_cell.angle_gamma   90.00
#
_symmetry.space_group_name_H-M   'P 1'
#
loop_
_entity.id
_entity.type
_entity.pdbx_description
1 polymer ?
#
loop_
_entity_poly.entity_id
_entity_poly.type
_entity_poly.pdbx_seq_one_letter_code
_entity_poly.pdbx_strand_id
1 'polypeptide(L)'
;MDENAESDISESVLISALIAVVATALIYLELWGGAVPALPAAPVLAGAVVVGVVAGATFYYTGTHETPVDDVPPLAVFIALALVVYFLFPNGLPTAAELGIIVAVWTDTALRAAAKYA
;
A
#
# COMPACT_ATOMS: atom_id res chain seq x y z
N MET A 1 29.48 -11.60 -2.69
CA MET A 1 28.04 -11.30 -2.72
C MET A 1 27.36 -12.63 -2.92
N ASP A 2 26.60 -13.09 -1.91
CA ASP A 2 25.89 -14.36 -2.01
C ASP A 2 24.79 -14.23 -3.06
N GLU A 3 24.85 -15.07 -4.11
CA GLU A 3 23.85 -15.15 -5.18
C GLU A 3 22.41 -15.30 -4.63
N ASN A 4 22.27 -15.98 -3.49
CA ASN A 4 20.99 -16.18 -2.82
C ASN A 4 20.38 -14.86 -2.30
N ALA A 5 21.19 -13.97 -1.73
CA ALA A 5 20.70 -12.68 -1.22
C ALA A 5 20.25 -11.73 -2.35
N GLU A 6 20.90 -11.79 -3.52
CA GLU A 6 20.54 -10.96 -4.67
C GLU A 6 19.25 -11.44 -5.36
N SER A 7 19.02 -12.76 -5.37
CA SER A 7 17.78 -13.38 -5.83
C SER A 7 16.58 -13.01 -4.94
N ASP A 8 16.71 -13.18 -3.62
CA ASP A 8 15.63 -12.93 -2.65
C ASP A 8 15.17 -11.46 -2.68
N ILE A 9 16.12 -10.53 -2.83
CA ILE A 9 15.80 -9.10 -2.93
C ILE A 9 15.10 -8.79 -4.26
N SER A 10 15.55 -9.38 -5.37
CA SER A 10 14.92 -9.18 -6.69
C SER A 10 13.48 -9.69 -6.73
N GLU A 11 13.24 -10.83 -6.09
CA GLU A 11 11.92 -11.40 -5.94
C GLU A 11 11.03 -10.52 -5.06
N SER A 12 11.56 -9.97 -3.96
CA SER A 12 10.81 -9.05 -3.09
C SER A 12 10.35 -7.77 -3.78
N VAL A 13 11.21 -7.16 -4.62
CA VAL A 13 10.87 -5.93 -5.37
C VAL A 13 9.82 -6.24 -6.44
N LEU A 14 9.97 -7.38 -7.13
CA LEU A 14 9.03 -7.80 -8.17
C LEU A 14 7.65 -8.12 -7.58
N ILE A 15 7.61 -8.80 -6.43
CA ILE A 15 6.37 -9.09 -5.70
C ILE A 15 5.70 -7.78 -5.25
N SER A 16 6.44 -6.87 -4.62
CA SER A 16 5.87 -5.57 -4.20
C SER A 16 5.37 -4.75 -5.39
N ALA A 17 6.09 -4.72 -6.51
CA ALA A 17 5.66 -4.05 -7.72
C ALA A 17 4.37 -4.67 -8.29
N LEU A 18 4.26 -6.00 -8.31
CA LEU A 18 3.06 -6.69 -8.75
C LEU A 18 1.87 -6.38 -7.83
N ILE A 19 2.08 -6.37 -6.51
CA ILE A 19 1.06 -5.98 -5.53
C ILE A 19 0.63 -4.53 -5.77
N ALA A 20 1.57 -3.60 -5.97
CA ALA A 20 1.26 -2.19 -6.21
C ALA A 20 0.44 -2.00 -7.49
N VAL A 21 0.79 -2.69 -8.57
CA VAL A 21 0.05 -2.67 -9.83
C VAL A 21 -1.36 -3.26 -9.66
N VAL A 22 -1.47 -4.43 -9.02
CA VAL A 22 -2.78 -5.08 -8.80
C VAL A 22 -3.66 -4.23 -7.90
N ALA A 23 -3.13 -3.68 -6.80
CA ALA A 23 -3.87 -2.79 -5.91
C ALA A 23 -4.34 -1.52 -6.64
N THR A 24 -3.47 -0.91 -7.45
CA THR A 24 -3.83 0.26 -8.25
C THR A 24 -4.92 -0.10 -9.28
N ALA A 25 -4.81 -1.25 -9.94
CA ALA A 25 -5.81 -1.72 -10.91
C ALA A 25 -7.17 -2.01 -10.26
N LEU A 26 -7.18 -2.64 -9.07
CA LEU A 26 -8.41 -2.88 -8.32
C LEU A 26 -9.06 -1.56 -7.90
N ILE A 27 -8.30 -0.57 -7.44
CA ILE A 27 -8.84 0.75 -7.11
C ILE A 27 -9.43 1.42 -8.36
N TYR A 28 -8.69 1.39 -9.47
CA TYR A 28 -9.16 1.98 -10.72
C TYR A 28 -10.45 1.34 -11.25
N LEU A 29 -10.54 0.00 -11.23
CA LEU A 29 -11.66 -0.73 -11.79
C LEU A 29 -12.86 -0.78 -10.84
N GLU A 30 -12.64 -1.12 -9.57
CA GLU A 30 -13.71 -1.39 -8.60
C GLU A 30 -14.19 -0.13 -7.89
N LEU A 31 -13.27 0.76 -7.50
CA LEU A 31 -13.62 1.96 -6.72
C LEU A 31 -13.91 3.15 -7.63
N TRP A 32 -13.19 3.28 -8.74
CA TRP A 32 -13.39 4.42 -9.65
C TRP A 32 -14.17 4.10 -10.93
N GLY A 33 -14.56 2.85 -11.14
CA GLY A 33 -15.36 2.44 -12.29
C GLY A 33 -14.67 2.66 -13.64
N GLY A 34 -13.33 2.63 -13.67
CA GLY A 34 -12.54 2.81 -14.89
C GLY A 34 -12.38 4.26 -15.35
N ALA A 35 -12.61 5.24 -14.47
CA ALA A 35 -12.35 6.65 -14.72
C ALA A 35 -11.54 7.27 -13.57
N VAL A 36 -10.85 8.38 -13.81
CA VAL A 36 -10.19 9.11 -12.70
C VAL A 36 -11.26 9.96 -11.99
N PRO A 37 -11.44 9.82 -10.66
CA PRO A 37 -12.44 10.57 -9.91
C PRO A 37 -12.06 12.04 -9.79
N ALA A 38 -13.06 12.87 -9.43
CA ALA A 38 -12.80 14.26 -9.11
C ALA A 38 -11.85 14.36 -7.91
N LEU A 39 -10.73 15.05 -8.08
CA LEU A 39 -9.74 15.20 -7.02
C LEU A 39 -10.26 16.15 -5.93
N PRO A 40 -10.02 15.84 -4.66
CA PRO A 40 -10.35 16.74 -3.57
C PRO A 40 -9.45 17.98 -3.61
N ALA A 41 -9.79 19.00 -2.80
CA ALA A 41 -8.98 20.19 -2.68
C ALA A 41 -7.52 19.87 -2.30
N ALA A 42 -6.59 20.68 -2.80
CA ALA A 42 -5.14 20.51 -2.60
C ALA A 42 -4.70 20.16 -1.16
N PRO A 43 -5.20 20.78 -0.07
CA PRO A 43 -4.76 20.43 1.28
C PRO A 43 -5.18 19.00 1.69
N VAL A 44 -6.36 18.54 1.26
CA VAL A 44 -6.84 17.19 1.53
C VAL A 44 -6.02 16.17 0.75
N LEU A 45 -5.71 16.49 -0.51
CA LEU A 45 -4.85 15.67 -1.36
C LEU A 45 -3.43 15.55 -0.78
N ALA A 46 -2.84 16.67 -0.35
CA ALA A 46 -1.52 16.67 0.27
C ALA A 46 -1.50 15.84 1.57
N GLY A 47 -2.55 15.96 2.40
CA GLY A 47 -2.71 15.14 3.59
C GLY A 47 -2.77 13.64 3.26
N ALA A 48 -3.54 13.26 2.25
CA ALA A 48 -3.61 11.87 1.78
C ALA A 48 -2.26 11.33 1.29
N VAL A 49 -1.50 12.14 0.53
CA VAL A 49 -0.15 11.77 0.07
C VAL A 49 0.77 11.56 1.25
N VAL A 50 0.81 12.49 2.22
CA VAL A 50 1.66 12.37 3.41
C VAL A 50 1.32 11.12 4.21
N VAL A 51 0.03 10.87 4.47
CA VAL A 51 -0.42 9.66 5.17
C VAL A 51 -0.05 8.41 4.39
N GLY A 52 -0.22 8.42 3.06
CA GLY A 52 0.16 7.32 2.18
C GLY A 52 1.66 7.02 2.26
N VAL A 53 2.52 8.05 2.20
CA VAL A 53 3.98 7.87 2.31
C VAL A 53 4.35 7.26 3.66
N VAL A 54 3.77 7.76 4.76
CA VAL A 54 4.02 7.22 6.11
C VAL A 54 3.55 5.76 6.21
N ALA A 55 2.38 5.43 5.67
CA ALA A 55 1.87 4.07 5.64
C ALA A 55 2.76 3.14 4.80
N GLY A 56 3.22 3.58 3.63
CA GLY A 56 4.13 2.80 2.80
C GLY A 56 5.51 2.57 3.44
N ALA A 57 6.05 3.57 4.13
CA ALA A 57 7.26 3.40 4.93
C ALA A 57 7.04 2.39 6.08
N THR A 58 5.85 2.39 6.67
CA THR A 58 5.46 1.40 7.68
C THR A 58 5.40 -0.01 7.09
N PHE A 59 4.77 -0.19 5.92
CA PHE A 59 4.72 -1.49 5.22
C PHE A 59 6.11 -2.02 4.86
N TYR A 60 7.00 -1.15 4.42
CA TYR A 60 8.39 -1.50 4.18
C TYR A 60 9.06 -1.99 5.47
N TYR A 61 8.92 -1.24 6.55
CA TYR A 61 9.52 -1.57 7.84
C TYR A 61 8.99 -2.91 8.39
N THR A 62 7.66 -3.08 8.47
CA THR A 62 7.04 -4.31 8.99
C THR A 62 7.30 -5.51 8.08
N GLY A 63 7.45 -5.31 6.77
CA GLY A 63 7.78 -6.38 5.84
C GLY A 63 9.27 -6.68 5.70
N THR A 64 10.14 -6.03 6.48
CA THR A 64 11.59 -6.28 6.51
C THR A 64 12.11 -6.59 7.92
N HIS A 65 11.28 -6.43 8.94
CA HIS A 65 11.60 -6.69 10.34
C HIS A 65 10.53 -7.61 10.92
N GLU A 66 10.93 -8.53 11.80
CA GLU A 66 9.96 -9.30 12.58
C GLU A 66 9.14 -8.36 13.46
N THR A 67 7.82 -8.44 13.34
CA THR A 67 6.89 -7.66 14.14
C THR A 67 5.92 -8.56 14.88
N PRO A 68 5.38 -8.14 16.04
CA PRO A 68 4.35 -8.90 16.76
C PRO A 68 3.06 -9.14 15.95
N VAL A 69 2.89 -8.45 14.82
CA VAL A 69 1.75 -8.60 13.91
C VAL A 69 1.90 -9.85 13.04
N ASP A 70 3.11 -10.40 12.88
CA ASP A 70 3.36 -11.59 12.07
C ASP A 70 2.71 -12.85 12.66
N ASP A 71 2.44 -12.85 13.97
CA ASP A 71 1.69 -13.90 14.68
C ASP A 71 0.17 -13.82 14.43
N VAL A 72 -0.33 -12.73 13.84
CA VAL A 72 -1.76 -12.54 13.58
C VAL A 72 -2.11 -13.13 12.21
N PRO A 73 -3.12 -14.01 12.12
CA PRO A 73 -3.56 -14.54 10.84
C PRO A 73 -3.91 -13.41 9.86
N PRO A 74 -3.41 -13.42 8.60
CA PRO A 74 -3.69 -12.37 7.63
C PRO A 74 -5.20 -12.10 7.44
N LEU A 75 -6.00 -13.17 7.48
CA LEU A 75 -7.46 -13.06 7.41
C LEU A 75 -8.05 -12.23 8.57
N ALA A 76 -7.51 -12.36 9.78
CA ALA A 76 -7.97 -11.56 10.92
C ALA A 76 -7.66 -10.07 10.74
N VAL A 77 -6.48 -9.75 10.19
CA VAL A 77 -6.09 -8.38 9.83
C VAL A 77 -7.03 -7.82 8.77
N PHE A 78 -7.31 -8.58 7.71
CA PHE A 78 -8.24 -8.16 6.66
C PHE A 78 -9.66 -7.95 7.19
N ILE A 79 -10.17 -8.83 8.05
CA ILE A 79 -11.49 -8.67 8.66
C ILE A 79 -11.52 -7.41 9.54
N ALA A 80 -10.50 -7.19 10.37
CA ALA A 80 -10.44 -6.01 11.22
C ALA A 80 -10.42 -4.71 10.39
N LEU A 81 -9.61 -4.66 9.33
CA LEU A 81 -9.59 -3.54 8.39
C LEU A 81 -10.93 -3.35 7.68
N ALA A 82 -11.53 -4.43 7.18
CA ALA A 82 -12.83 -4.39 6.50
C ALA A 82 -13.93 -3.85 7.43
N LEU A 83 -13.94 -4.26 8.70
CA LEU A 83 -14.87 -3.73 9.70
C LEU A 83 -14.63 -2.24 9.96
N VAL A 84 -13.38 -1.81 10.15
CA VAL A 84 -13.03 -0.39 10.34
C VAL A 84 -13.50 0.44 9.16
N VAL A 85 -13.23 -0.02 7.93
CA VAL A 85 -13.66 0.67 6.71
C VAL A 85 -15.19 0.71 6.62
N TYR A 86 -15.87 -0.41 6.89
CA TYR A 86 -17.33 -0.48 6.85
C TYR A 86 -17.99 0.49 7.83
N PHE A 87 -17.47 0.60 9.06
CA PHE A 87 -18.05 1.48 10.08
C PHE A 87 -17.72 2.96 9.86
N LEU A 88 -16.49 3.28 9.45
CA LEU A 88 -16.06 4.68 9.24
C LEU A 88 -16.50 5.24 7.90
N PHE A 89 -16.61 4.39 6.89
CA PHE A 89 -16.88 4.75 5.50
C PHE A 89 -18.03 3.92 4.93
N PRO A 90 -19.26 4.05 5.48
CA PRO A 90 -20.41 3.26 5.05
C PRO A 90 -20.84 3.52 3.60
N ASN A 91 -20.45 4.67 3.05
CA ASN A 91 -20.70 5.06 1.65
C ASN A 91 -19.52 4.75 0.72
N GLY A 92 -18.53 3.98 1.18
CA GLY A 92 -17.27 3.76 0.47
C GLY A 92 -16.18 4.75 0.88
N LEU A 93 -14.95 4.42 0.50
CA LEU A 93 -13.77 5.22 0.82
C LEU A 93 -13.82 6.57 0.10
N PRO A 94 -13.39 7.67 0.75
CA PRO A 94 -13.22 8.94 0.06
C PRO A 94 -12.04 8.83 -0.91
N THR A 95 -12.12 9.53 -2.05
CA THR A 95 -11.06 9.56 -3.08
C THR A 95 -9.68 9.89 -2.54
N ALA A 96 -9.61 10.74 -1.51
CA ALA A 96 -8.36 11.04 -0.82
C ALA A 96 -7.73 9.79 -0.18
N ALA A 97 -8.52 8.95 0.49
CA ALA A 97 -8.03 7.73 1.12
C ALA A 97 -7.58 6.69 0.08
N GLU A 98 -8.32 6.55 -1.03
CA GLU A 98 -7.96 5.67 -2.15
C GLU A 98 -6.61 6.05 -2.75
N LEU A 99 -6.39 7.35 -2.99
CA LEU A 99 -5.10 7.87 -3.43
C LEU A 99 -4.00 7.65 -2.39
N GLY A 100 -4.31 7.81 -1.10
CA GLY A 100 -3.39 7.50 -0.01
C GLY A 100 -2.94 6.03 -0.03
N ILE A 101 -3.85 5.09 -0.30
CA ILE A 101 -3.53 3.66 -0.46
C ILE A 101 -2.59 3.45 -1.63
N ILE A 102 -2.89 4.03 -2.81
CA ILE A 102 -2.01 3.96 -3.99
C ILE A 102 -0.61 4.48 -3.64
N VAL A 103 -0.52 5.64 -2.99
CA VAL A 103 0.76 6.22 -2.57
C VAL A 103 1.48 5.27 -1.60
N ALA A 104 0.77 4.62 -0.68
CA ALA A 104 1.39 3.70 0.28
C ALA A 104 2.03 2.48 -0.38
N VAL A 105 1.32 1.76 -1.26
CA VAL A 105 1.90 0.58 -1.95
C VAL A 105 3.05 0.95 -2.88
N TRP A 106 2.97 2.09 -3.56
CA TRP A 106 4.08 2.57 -4.38
C TRP A 106 5.27 3.05 -3.55
N THR A 107 5.03 3.62 -2.37
CA THR A 107 6.11 4.01 -1.44
C THR A 107 6.85 2.79 -0.91
N ASP A 108 6.15 1.73 -0.47
CA ASP A 108 6.78 0.46 -0.09
C ASP A 108 7.66 -0.10 -1.22
N THR A 109 7.10 -0.16 -2.43
CA THR A 109 7.81 -0.64 -3.62
C THR A 109 9.06 0.20 -3.91
N ALA A 110 8.94 1.53 -3.84
CA ALA A 110 10.05 2.44 -4.07
C ALA A 110 11.16 2.28 -3.02
N LEU A 111 10.80 2.08 -1.75
CA LEU A 111 11.78 1.84 -0.68
C LEU A 111 12.52 0.51 -0.85
N ARG A 112 11.81 -0.56 -1.22
CA ARG A 112 12.43 -1.87 -1.53
C ARG A 112 13.35 -1.78 -2.73
N ALA A 113 12.92 -1.06 -3.78
CA ALA A 113 13.76 -0.82 -4.95
C ALA A 113 14.99 0.02 -4.60
N ALA A 114 14.82 1.11 -3.83
CA ALA A 114 15.94 1.95 -3.40
C ALA A 114 16.96 1.16 -2.56
N ALA A 115 16.50 0.31 -1.64
CA ALA A 115 17.37 -0.56 -0.86
C ALA A 115 18.16 -1.58 -1.70
N LYS A 116 17.64 -1.98 -2.87
CA LYS A 116 18.34 -2.87 -3.82
C LYS A 116 19.43 -2.13 -4.61
N TYR A 117 19.18 -0.89 -5.02
CA TYR A 117 20.03 -0.16 -5.96
C TYR A 117 20.97 0.87 -5.29
N ALA A 118 20.93 1.01 -3.97
CA ALA A 118 21.82 1.85 -3.17
C ALA A 118 23.13 1.12 -2.81
#